data_AF-A0A3B0YQD6-F1
#
_entry.id   AF-A0A3B0YQD6-F1
#
_cell.length_a   1.000
_cell.length_b   1.000
_cell.length_c   1.000
_cell.angle_alpha   90.00
_cell.angle_beta   90.00
_cell.angle_gamma   90.00
#
_symmetry.space_group_name_H-M   'P 1'
#
loop_
_entity.id
_entity.type
_entity.pdbx_description
1 polymer ?
#
loop_
_entity_poly.entity_id
_entity_poly.type
_entity_poly.pdbx_seq_one_letter_code
_entity_poly.pdbx_strand_id
1 'polypeptide(L)'
;MKATRGLLLLFTLAVVLAGTVYLLLPGGDTGDWETRKPLFQAAAVRAEPLILAINTYISDVGHPPAALADIIPAYLEKPPATGLRGCNRFEYRSLTDKQGSIVWYDLGSRQGQPYAGQSRYSDGNPDHAILVFNLDAKGDITSALIDRMPKGHKPEKFESVRWKDAENRIDMALSLSDTYRLYGMPRDVFEPLLGPPDGSRTVRGTAWELRINCPTGLLNHDTFVYWPVQKYPPHLYGGTTELIGKWAYVHS
;
A
#
# COMPACT_ATOMS: atom_id res chain seq x y z
N MET A 1 -43.37 -19.32 24.97
CA MET A 1 -42.23 -19.45 25.91
C MET A 1 -41.38 -20.72 25.74
N LYS A 2 -41.90 -21.88 25.31
CA LYS A 2 -41.07 -23.09 25.13
C LYS A 2 -40.12 -23.03 23.91
N ALA A 3 -40.57 -22.42 22.81
CA ALA A 3 -39.78 -22.31 21.57
C ALA A 3 -38.50 -21.45 21.73
N THR A 4 -38.55 -20.38 22.51
CA THR A 4 -37.40 -19.48 22.73
C THR A 4 -36.27 -20.14 23.54
N ARG A 5 -36.59 -21.04 24.48
CA ARG A 5 -35.57 -21.79 25.24
C ARG A 5 -34.84 -22.82 24.37
N GLY A 6 -35.54 -23.44 23.43
CA GLY A 6 -34.93 -24.37 22.48
C GLY A 6 -33.93 -23.69 21.54
N LEU A 7 -34.29 -22.50 21.02
CA LEU A 7 -33.42 -21.75 20.12
C LEU A 7 -32.13 -21.28 20.82
N LEU A 8 -32.23 -20.81 22.08
CA LEU A 8 -31.07 -20.37 22.85
C LEU A 8 -30.09 -21.53 23.09
N LEU A 9 -30.59 -22.71 23.46
CA LEU A 9 -29.75 -23.90 23.69
C LEU A 9 -29.02 -24.35 22.42
N LEU A 10 -29.70 -24.35 21.27
CA LEU A 10 -29.08 -24.69 19.99
C LEU A 10 -28.00 -23.70 19.59
N PHE A 11 -28.23 -22.41 19.82
CA PHE A 11 -27.24 -21.37 19.57
C PHE A 11 -26.01 -21.53 20.47
N THR A 12 -26.19 -21.74 21.78
CA THR A 12 -25.08 -21.97 22.71
C THR A 12 -24.30 -23.23 22.33
N LEU A 13 -24.99 -24.32 21.98
CA LEU A 13 -24.35 -25.56 21.54
C LEU A 13 -23.54 -25.36 20.26
N ALA A 14 -24.07 -24.61 19.29
CA ALA A 14 -23.34 -24.28 18.06
C ALA A 14 -22.09 -23.43 18.33
N VAL A 15 -22.16 -22.45 19.24
CA VAL A 15 -20.99 -21.64 19.64
C VAL A 15 -19.94 -22.50 20.35
N VAL A 16 -20.33 -23.39 21.25
CA VAL A 16 -19.41 -24.30 21.93
C VAL A 16 -18.77 -25.26 20.94
N LEU A 17 -19.54 -25.89 20.05
CA LEU A 17 -19.01 -26.78 19.01
C LEU A 17 -18.06 -26.04 18.08
N ALA A 18 -18.41 -24.83 17.64
CA ALA A 18 -17.53 -24.00 16.82
C ALA A 18 -16.22 -23.66 17.57
N GLY A 19 -16.29 -23.30 18.85
CA GLY A 19 -15.11 -23.04 19.68
C GLY A 19 -14.26 -24.29 19.93
N THR A 20 -14.88 -25.46 20.10
CA THR A 20 -14.16 -26.71 20.36
C THR A 20 -13.47 -27.22 19.09
N VAL A 21 -14.17 -27.17 17.95
CA VAL A 21 -13.57 -27.46 16.64
C VAL A 21 -12.42 -26.49 16.37
N TYR A 22 -12.57 -25.21 16.69
CA TYR A 22 -11.50 -24.21 16.55
C TYR A 22 -10.26 -24.54 17.38
N LEU A 23 -10.43 -25.01 18.62
CA LEU A 23 -9.31 -25.44 19.49
C LEU A 23 -8.65 -26.74 19.03
N LEU A 24 -9.39 -27.61 18.34
CA LEU A 24 -8.90 -28.90 17.84
C LEU A 24 -8.35 -28.83 16.42
N LEU A 25 -8.67 -27.77 15.67
CA LEU A 25 -7.98 -27.50 14.41
C LEU A 25 -6.51 -27.24 14.75
N PRO A 26 -5.57 -27.96 14.14
CA PRO A 26 -4.15 -27.80 14.42
C PRO A 26 -3.82 -26.33 14.23
N GLY A 27 -3.46 -25.65 15.33
CA GLY A 27 -3.15 -24.23 15.35
C GLY A 27 -2.26 -23.93 14.18
N GLY A 28 -2.72 -23.06 13.28
CA GLY A 28 -2.02 -22.76 12.04
C GLY A 28 -0.62 -22.28 12.39
N ASP A 29 0.36 -23.15 12.20
CA ASP A 29 1.80 -22.96 12.40
C ASP A 29 2.18 -21.66 13.15
N THR A 30 1.77 -21.55 14.42
CA THR A 30 2.11 -20.40 15.28
C THR A 30 3.53 -20.55 15.82
N GLY A 31 4.38 -21.30 15.10
CA GLY A 31 5.78 -21.43 15.42
C GLY A 31 6.41 -20.05 15.51
N ASP A 32 7.39 -19.94 16.39
CA ASP A 32 8.22 -18.75 16.52
C ASP A 32 8.71 -18.28 15.15
N TRP A 33 8.84 -16.97 14.97
CA TRP A 33 9.21 -16.36 13.68
C TRP A 33 10.48 -17.00 13.09
N GLU A 34 11.46 -17.30 13.94
CA GLU A 34 12.71 -17.95 13.57
C GLU A 34 12.50 -19.35 12.95
N THR A 35 11.42 -20.04 13.32
CA THR A 35 11.05 -21.33 12.73
C THR A 35 10.35 -21.16 11.37
N ARG A 36 9.56 -20.09 11.20
CA ARG A 36 8.78 -19.83 9.96
C ARG A 36 9.64 -19.22 8.86
N LYS A 37 10.60 -18.36 9.21
CA LYS A 37 11.44 -17.60 8.27
C LYS A 37 12.15 -18.48 7.21
N PRO A 38 12.75 -19.64 7.55
CA PRO A 38 13.33 -20.55 6.55
C PRO A 38 12.30 -21.09 5.53
N LEU A 39 11.04 -21.27 5.93
CA LEU A 39 9.98 -21.73 5.03
C LEU A 39 9.63 -20.66 3.99
N PHE A 40 9.57 -19.39 4.39
CA PHE A 40 9.38 -18.26 3.47
C PHE A 40 10.58 -18.07 2.54
N GLN A 41 11.80 -18.25 3.04
CA GLN A 41 12.99 -18.24 2.18
C GLN A 41 12.94 -19.36 1.13
N ALA A 42 12.51 -20.57 1.50
CA ALA A 42 12.31 -21.66 0.55
C ALA A 42 11.16 -21.36 -0.44
N ALA A 43 10.10 -20.67 -0.02
CA ALA A 43 9.03 -20.21 -0.90
C ALA A 43 9.54 -19.18 -1.92
N ALA A 44 10.41 -18.25 -1.51
CA ALA A 44 11.06 -17.29 -2.41
C ALA A 44 11.86 -17.98 -3.51
N VAL A 45 12.62 -19.03 -3.17
CA VAL A 45 13.36 -19.85 -4.17
C VAL A 45 12.41 -20.56 -5.12
N ARG A 46 11.33 -21.16 -4.59
CA ARG A 46 10.30 -21.81 -5.44
C ARG A 46 9.59 -20.85 -6.38
N ALA A 47 9.57 -19.55 -6.07
CA ALA A 47 8.97 -18.53 -6.92
C ALA A 47 9.84 -18.12 -8.12
N GLU A 48 11.13 -18.49 -8.15
CA GLU A 48 12.06 -18.04 -9.19
C GLU A 48 11.60 -18.37 -10.62
N PRO A 49 11.10 -19.59 -10.94
CA PRO A 49 10.59 -19.88 -12.27
C PRO A 49 9.41 -18.99 -12.68
N LEU A 50 8.55 -18.64 -11.72
CA LEU A 50 7.40 -17.74 -11.93
C LEU A 50 7.86 -16.30 -12.19
N ILE A 51 8.82 -15.80 -11.41
CA ILE A 51 9.41 -14.47 -11.63
C ILE A 51 10.09 -14.39 -12.99
N LEU A 52 10.85 -15.43 -13.36
CA LEU A 52 11.52 -15.52 -14.64
C LEU A 52 10.51 -15.48 -15.79
N ALA A 53 9.44 -16.28 -15.72
CA ALA A 53 8.38 -16.30 -16.74
C ALA A 53 7.70 -14.93 -16.91
N ILE A 54 7.40 -14.22 -15.81
CA ILE A 54 6.84 -12.87 -15.87
C ILE A 54 7.82 -11.89 -16.54
N ASN A 55 9.11 -11.96 -16.21
CA ASN A 55 10.12 -11.09 -16.80
C ASN A 55 10.33 -11.38 -18.30
N THR A 56 10.31 -12.66 -18.71
CA THR A 56 10.38 -13.03 -20.12
C THR A 56 9.16 -12.51 -20.89
N TYR A 57 7.95 -12.68 -20.34
CA TYR A 57 6.74 -12.09 -20.93
C TYR A 57 6.87 -10.58 -21.11
N ILE A 58 7.38 -9.86 -20.09
CA ILE A 58 7.59 -8.41 -20.17
C ILE A 58 8.60 -8.05 -21.25
N SER A 59 9.68 -8.82 -21.38
CA SER A 59 10.69 -8.61 -22.41
C SER A 59 10.10 -8.76 -23.82
N ASP A 60 9.21 -9.73 -24.02
CA ASP A 60 8.65 -10.05 -25.33
C ASP A 60 7.46 -9.16 -25.71
N VAL A 61 6.61 -8.81 -24.73
CA VAL A 61 5.35 -8.07 -24.95
C VAL A 61 5.48 -6.57 -24.62
N GLY A 62 6.47 -6.18 -23.81
CA GLY A 62 6.74 -4.80 -23.43
C GLY A 62 5.95 -4.28 -22.21
N HIS A 63 5.10 -5.11 -21.59
CA HIS A 63 4.39 -4.75 -20.36
C HIS A 63 4.15 -5.98 -19.47
N PRO A 64 3.89 -5.80 -18.14
CA PRO A 64 3.52 -6.91 -17.27
C PRO A 64 2.22 -7.59 -17.72
N PRO A 65 2.04 -8.90 -17.43
CA PRO A 65 0.78 -9.57 -17.71
C PRO A 65 -0.35 -8.94 -16.89
N ALA A 66 -1.60 -9.01 -17.36
CA ALA A 66 -2.75 -8.57 -16.57
C ALA A 66 -3.06 -9.59 -15.47
N ALA A 67 -2.87 -10.87 -15.76
CA ALA A 67 -3.01 -12.00 -14.84
C ALA A 67 -2.01 -13.12 -15.12
N LEU A 68 -1.81 -14.05 -14.16
CA LEU A 68 -0.95 -15.22 -14.38
C LEU A 68 -1.42 -16.13 -15.52
N ALA A 69 -2.70 -16.09 -15.89
CA ALA A 69 -3.21 -16.86 -17.02
C ALA A 69 -2.57 -16.43 -18.35
N ASP A 70 -2.13 -15.16 -18.47
CA ASP A 70 -1.57 -14.62 -19.70
C ASP A 70 -0.18 -15.19 -20.02
N ILE A 71 0.51 -15.71 -19.01
CA ILE A 71 1.84 -16.32 -19.17
C ILE A 71 1.78 -17.85 -19.29
N ILE A 72 0.60 -18.46 -19.14
CA ILE A 72 0.39 -19.91 -19.16
C ILE A 72 -0.32 -20.32 -20.47
N PRO A 73 0.11 -21.40 -21.15
CA PRO A 73 1.28 -22.23 -20.87
C PRO A 73 2.58 -21.71 -21.51
N ALA A 74 2.51 -20.61 -22.28
CA ALA A 74 3.57 -20.19 -23.19
C ALA A 74 4.92 -19.90 -22.50
N TYR A 75 4.90 -19.30 -21.31
CA TYR A 75 6.11 -18.94 -20.55
C TYR A 75 6.28 -19.78 -19.28
N LEU A 76 5.21 -20.42 -18.81
CA LEU A 76 5.20 -21.26 -17.63
C LEU A 76 4.08 -22.31 -17.74
N GLU A 77 4.39 -23.59 -17.52
CA GLU A 77 3.39 -24.66 -17.58
C GLU A 77 2.29 -24.48 -16.52
N LYS A 78 2.69 -24.20 -15.27
CA LYS A 78 1.79 -23.90 -14.14
C LYS A 78 2.52 -23.13 -13.03
N PRO A 79 1.84 -22.33 -12.21
CA PRO A 79 2.45 -21.67 -11.07
C PRO A 79 3.00 -22.69 -10.06
N PRO A 80 4.21 -22.48 -9.51
CA PRO A 80 4.75 -23.34 -8.46
C PRO A 80 3.91 -23.20 -7.18
N ALA A 81 3.86 -24.27 -6.38
CA ALA A 81 3.33 -24.18 -5.03
C ALA A 81 4.31 -23.43 -4.13
N THR A 82 3.80 -22.68 -3.15
CA THR A 82 4.66 -21.94 -2.21
C THR A 82 5.36 -22.86 -1.22
N GLY A 83 4.84 -24.08 -0.99
CA GLY A 83 5.31 -25.02 0.04
C GLY A 83 4.91 -24.63 1.47
N LEU A 84 4.12 -23.58 1.66
CA LEU A 84 3.62 -23.14 2.96
C LEU A 84 2.27 -23.78 3.25
N ARG A 85 2.10 -24.33 4.46
CA ARG A 85 0.83 -24.93 4.89
C ARG A 85 -0.23 -23.83 5.02
N GLY A 86 -1.38 -24.01 4.38
CA GLY A 86 -2.47 -23.03 4.40
C GLY A 86 -2.32 -21.84 3.42
N CYS A 87 -1.10 -21.57 2.92
CA CYS A 87 -0.84 -20.49 1.96
C CYS A 87 -0.18 -21.02 0.67
N ASN A 88 -0.73 -22.07 0.07
CA ASN A 88 -0.05 -22.87 -0.94
C ASN A 88 0.07 -22.24 -2.35
N ARG A 89 -0.38 -20.98 -2.55
CA ARG A 89 -0.43 -20.32 -3.86
C ARG A 89 0.22 -18.95 -3.83
N PHE A 90 0.89 -18.59 -4.92
CA PHE A 90 1.25 -17.23 -5.21
C PHE A 90 0.05 -16.48 -5.78
N GLU A 91 -0.16 -15.27 -5.30
CA GLU A 91 -1.07 -14.32 -5.90
C GLU A 91 -0.27 -13.29 -6.70
N TYR A 92 -0.78 -12.95 -7.88
CA TYR A 92 -0.22 -11.93 -8.73
C TYR A 92 -1.13 -10.71 -8.75
N ARG A 93 -0.53 -9.53 -8.77
CA ARG A 93 -1.23 -8.27 -9.00
C ARG A 93 -0.46 -7.46 -10.02
N SER A 94 -1.12 -7.12 -11.13
CA SER A 94 -0.67 -6.00 -11.94
C SER A 94 -0.88 -4.73 -11.13
N LEU A 95 0.13 -3.87 -11.11
CA LEU A 95 0.09 -2.58 -10.44
C LEU A 95 0.21 -1.44 -11.44
N THR A 96 0.16 -1.73 -12.74
CA THR A 96 0.30 -0.77 -13.84
C THR A 96 -0.75 0.34 -13.80
N ASP A 97 -2.00 0.00 -13.51
CA ASP A 97 -3.10 0.94 -13.27
C ASP A 97 -2.95 1.73 -11.95
N LYS A 98 -2.13 1.21 -11.04
CA LYS A 98 -1.88 1.76 -9.70
C LYS A 98 -0.49 2.37 -9.55
N GLN A 99 0.24 2.57 -10.65
CA GLN A 99 1.49 3.33 -10.69
C GLN A 99 1.17 4.82 -10.56
N GLY A 100 0.67 5.20 -9.39
CA GLY A 100 0.49 6.58 -9.03
C GLY A 100 1.83 7.26 -8.73
N SER A 101 1.82 8.58 -8.75
CA SER A 101 2.92 9.39 -8.25
C SER A 101 2.45 10.24 -7.08
N ILE A 102 3.34 10.53 -6.16
CA ILE A 102 3.16 11.61 -5.21
C ILE A 102 3.92 12.81 -5.77
N VAL A 103 3.26 13.96 -5.79
CA VAL A 103 3.91 15.26 -5.93
C VAL A 103 3.64 16.07 -4.68
N TRP A 104 4.57 16.92 -4.29
CA TRP A 104 4.37 17.80 -3.15
C TRP A 104 4.86 19.22 -3.42
N TYR A 105 4.19 20.16 -2.78
CA TYR A 105 4.57 21.56 -2.72
C TYR A 105 5.01 21.87 -1.29
N ASP A 106 6.20 22.43 -1.15
CA ASP A 106 6.70 22.98 0.09
C ASP A 106 5.88 24.23 0.42
N LEU A 107 5.22 24.23 1.58
CA LEU A 107 4.41 25.35 2.03
C LEU A 107 5.21 26.32 2.92
N GLY A 108 6.47 26.02 3.22
CA GLY A 108 7.33 26.79 4.09
C GLY A 108 7.43 26.22 5.51
N SER A 109 8.23 26.91 6.33
CA SER A 109 8.50 26.51 7.71
C SER A 109 7.22 26.46 8.54
N ARG A 110 7.05 25.38 9.31
CA ARG A 110 5.90 25.25 10.21
C ARG A 110 5.98 26.12 11.48
N GLN A 111 7.15 26.72 11.80
CA GLN A 111 7.39 27.59 12.97
C GLN A 111 6.58 27.21 14.25
N GLY A 112 6.50 25.92 14.59
CA GLY A 112 5.59 25.44 15.62
C GLY A 112 5.37 23.93 15.59
N GLN A 113 4.56 23.43 16.53
CA GLN A 113 4.21 22.01 16.57
C GLN A 113 3.02 21.72 15.63
N PRO A 114 3.10 20.68 14.79
CA PRO A 114 2.01 20.30 13.90
C PRO A 114 0.86 19.73 14.72
N TYR A 115 -0.30 19.54 14.10
CA TYR A 115 -1.35 18.74 14.72
C TYR A 115 -0.84 17.32 14.99
N ALA A 116 -1.17 16.79 16.17
CA ALA A 116 -0.82 15.43 16.54
C ALA A 116 -1.36 14.44 15.49
N GLY A 117 -0.49 13.54 15.00
CA GLY A 117 -0.85 12.54 13.98
C GLY A 117 -0.73 13.00 12.51
N GLN A 118 -0.19 14.19 12.22
CA GLN A 118 0.07 14.70 10.86
C GLN A 118 1.54 14.56 10.43
N SER A 119 2.11 13.36 10.56
CA SER A 119 3.43 13.06 9.98
C SER A 119 3.32 11.80 9.14
N ARG A 120 2.56 11.90 8.05
CA ARG A 120 2.24 10.74 7.19
C ARG A 120 3.29 10.54 6.11
N TYR A 121 3.89 11.62 5.64
CA TYR A 121 4.84 11.61 4.53
C TYR A 121 6.25 11.95 5.06
N SER A 122 7.23 11.17 4.63
CA SER A 122 8.65 11.44 4.86
C SER A 122 9.25 12.39 3.81
N ASP A 123 8.43 12.85 2.87
CA ASP A 123 8.83 13.66 1.72
C ASP A 123 9.03 15.14 2.12
N GLY A 124 9.93 15.85 1.42
CA GLY A 124 10.23 17.27 1.68
C GLY A 124 11.06 17.51 2.96
N ASN A 125 11.24 18.79 3.32
CA ASN A 125 11.96 19.17 4.54
C ASN A 125 11.14 18.78 5.79
N PRO A 126 11.67 17.99 6.77
CA PRO A 126 10.94 17.57 7.98
C PRO A 126 10.32 18.73 8.78
N ASP A 127 10.91 19.92 8.72
CA ASP A 127 10.47 21.11 9.47
C ASP A 127 9.49 22.01 8.71
N HIS A 128 9.08 21.61 7.51
CA HIS A 128 8.14 22.36 6.69
C HIS A 128 6.79 21.65 6.62
N ALA A 129 5.72 22.43 6.42
CA ALA A 129 4.44 21.90 6.01
C ALA A 129 4.47 21.61 4.50
N ILE A 130 3.74 20.58 4.05
CA ILE A 130 3.67 20.25 2.62
C ILE A 130 2.23 20.01 2.18
N LEU A 131 1.91 20.45 0.96
CA LEU A 131 0.70 20.02 0.26
C LEU A 131 1.06 18.86 -0.66
N VAL A 132 0.43 17.71 -0.43
CA VAL A 132 0.73 16.45 -1.10
C VAL A 132 -0.44 16.05 -1.98
N PHE A 133 -0.15 15.80 -3.26
CA PHE A 133 -1.09 15.16 -4.17
C PHE A 133 -0.66 13.74 -4.46
N ASN A 134 -1.56 12.78 -4.26
CA ASN A 134 -1.43 11.46 -4.87
C ASN A 134 -2.09 11.55 -6.25
N LEU A 135 -1.34 11.20 -7.29
CA LEU A 135 -1.78 11.12 -8.67
C LEU A 135 -1.96 9.65 -9.05
N ASP A 136 -2.91 9.32 -9.93
CA ASP A 136 -2.97 8.00 -10.56
C ASP A 136 -1.97 7.88 -11.73
N ALA A 137 -2.06 6.77 -12.48
CA ALA A 137 -1.19 6.53 -13.65
C ALA A 137 -1.44 7.50 -14.82
N LYS A 138 -2.59 8.18 -14.88
CA LYS A 138 -2.91 9.21 -15.88
C LYS A 138 -2.44 10.60 -15.44
N GLY A 139 -2.06 10.75 -14.17
CA GLY A 139 -1.69 12.04 -13.58
C GLY A 139 -2.88 12.76 -12.92
N ASP A 140 -4.02 12.10 -12.76
CA ASP A 140 -5.19 12.71 -12.12
C ASP A 140 -5.06 12.65 -10.59
N ILE A 141 -5.39 13.73 -9.89
CA ILE A 141 -5.33 13.78 -8.43
C ILE A 141 -6.35 12.80 -7.83
N THR A 142 -5.88 11.77 -7.12
CA THR A 142 -6.71 10.83 -6.34
C THR A 142 -6.84 11.22 -4.87
N SER A 143 -5.94 12.07 -4.36
CA SER A 143 -6.12 12.72 -3.07
C SER A 143 -5.24 13.96 -2.96
N ALA A 144 -5.72 14.96 -2.23
CA ALA A 144 -4.93 16.12 -1.83
C ALA A 144 -4.95 16.23 -0.30
N LEU A 145 -3.79 16.31 0.34
CA LEU A 145 -3.65 16.40 1.79
C LEU A 145 -2.58 17.41 2.16
N ILE A 146 -2.80 18.17 3.21
CA ILE A 146 -1.76 18.97 3.84
C ILE A 146 -1.19 18.15 4.99
N ASP A 147 0.12 17.92 4.99
CA ASP A 147 0.84 17.23 6.06
C ASP A 147 1.65 18.23 6.88
N ARG A 148 1.81 17.93 8.17
CA ARG A 148 2.56 18.74 9.14
C ARG A 148 2.09 20.21 9.26
N MET A 149 0.79 20.43 9.16
CA MET A 149 0.22 21.78 9.20
C MET A 149 0.39 22.43 10.58
N PRO A 150 0.95 23.66 10.65
CA PRO A 150 0.98 24.41 11.90
C PRO A 150 -0.40 24.92 12.36
N LYS A 151 -0.51 25.21 13.65
CA LYS A 151 -1.73 25.77 14.25
C LYS A 151 -1.82 27.28 14.01
N GLY A 152 -3.06 27.80 13.96
CA GLY A 152 -3.32 29.24 14.00
C GLY A 152 -3.39 29.94 12.63
N HIS A 153 -3.15 29.20 11.55
CA HIS A 153 -3.32 29.68 10.17
C HIS A 153 -4.79 29.82 9.80
N LYS A 154 -5.08 30.77 8.90
CA LYS A 154 -6.44 31.04 8.41
C LYS A 154 -6.45 30.92 6.90
N PRO A 155 -7.48 30.29 6.30
CA PRO A 155 -7.55 30.21 4.84
C PRO A 155 -7.53 31.59 4.20
N GLU A 156 -6.60 31.79 3.26
CA GLU A 156 -6.55 32.96 2.37
C GLU A 156 -6.98 32.56 0.97
N LYS A 157 -7.57 33.50 0.23
CA LYS A 157 -7.97 33.26 -1.16
C LYS A 157 -6.75 32.85 -1.99
N PHE A 158 -6.88 31.77 -2.75
CA PHE A 158 -5.82 31.33 -3.67
C PHE A 158 -5.54 32.38 -4.76
N GLU A 159 -4.27 32.76 -4.89
CA GLU A 159 -3.75 33.66 -5.93
C GLU A 159 -2.48 33.06 -6.54
N SER A 160 -2.54 32.63 -7.80
CA SER A 160 -1.44 31.93 -8.47
C SER A 160 -0.13 32.73 -8.54
N VAL A 161 -0.22 34.07 -8.56
CA VAL A 161 0.97 34.94 -8.54
C VAL A 161 1.66 34.89 -7.19
N ARG A 162 0.91 35.01 -6.09
CA ARG A 162 1.45 34.93 -4.71
C ARG A 162 1.91 33.52 -4.37
N TRP A 163 1.26 32.49 -4.92
CA TRP A 163 1.62 31.09 -4.69
C TRP A 163 3.07 30.76 -5.04
N LYS A 164 3.68 31.49 -5.97
CA LYS A 164 5.08 31.27 -6.35
C LYS A 164 6.07 31.56 -5.22
N ASP A 165 5.67 32.35 -4.23
CA ASP A 165 6.45 32.61 -3.03
C ASP A 165 6.07 31.59 -1.94
N ALA A 166 7.03 30.74 -1.57
CA ALA A 166 6.81 29.64 -0.63
C ALA A 166 6.29 30.11 0.73
N GLU A 167 6.72 31.29 1.20
CA GLU A 167 6.30 31.82 2.51
C GLU A 167 4.80 32.16 2.57
N ASN A 168 4.15 32.35 1.42
CA ASN A 168 2.73 32.68 1.33
C ASN A 168 1.83 31.45 1.14
N ARG A 169 2.38 30.23 0.97
CA ARG A 169 1.60 29.08 0.49
C ARG A 169 0.70 28.43 1.54
N ILE A 170 1.05 28.45 2.83
CA ILE A 170 0.28 27.75 3.89
C ILE A 170 -1.20 28.18 3.89
N ASP A 171 -1.45 29.49 3.97
CA ASP A 171 -2.82 30.01 4.10
C ASP A 171 -3.63 29.81 2.81
N MET A 172 -2.99 29.90 1.65
CA MET A 172 -3.61 29.58 0.36
C MET A 172 -3.89 28.09 0.16
N ALA A 173 -3.04 27.21 0.69
CA ALA A 173 -3.22 25.75 0.59
C ALA A 173 -4.49 25.29 1.33
N LEU A 174 -4.82 25.93 2.46
CA LEU A 174 -6.08 25.69 3.15
C LEU A 174 -7.29 26.00 2.25
N SER A 175 -7.28 27.16 1.59
CA SER A 175 -8.35 27.52 0.65
C SER A 175 -8.38 26.59 -0.56
N LEU A 176 -7.23 26.15 -1.07
CA LEU A 176 -7.16 25.17 -2.17
C LEU A 176 -7.88 23.86 -1.80
N SER A 177 -7.60 23.33 -0.61
CA SER A 177 -8.21 22.10 -0.10
C SER A 177 -9.73 22.23 0.09
N ASP A 178 -10.20 23.39 0.56
CA ASP A 178 -11.63 23.60 0.84
C ASP A 178 -12.44 24.03 -0.38
N THR A 179 -11.83 24.81 -1.29
CA THR A 179 -12.54 25.53 -2.37
C THR A 179 -12.49 24.78 -3.68
N TYR A 180 -11.38 24.10 -3.98
CA TYR A 180 -11.19 23.45 -5.27
C TYR A 180 -11.52 21.97 -5.15
N ARG A 181 -12.32 21.47 -6.10
CA ARG A 181 -12.49 20.02 -6.29
C ARG A 181 -11.21 19.48 -6.93
N LEU A 182 -10.15 19.36 -6.12
CA LEU A 182 -8.85 18.86 -6.56
C LEU A 182 -8.95 17.39 -6.98
N TYR A 183 -9.85 16.61 -6.38
CA TYR A 183 -10.06 15.21 -6.77
C TYR A 183 -10.48 15.09 -8.24
N GLY A 184 -9.75 14.27 -8.98
CA GLY A 184 -9.91 14.06 -10.42
C GLY A 184 -9.33 15.17 -11.29
N MET A 185 -8.71 16.20 -10.71
CA MET A 185 -8.08 17.26 -11.49
C MET A 185 -6.82 16.72 -12.19
N PRO A 186 -6.72 16.85 -13.53
CA PRO A 186 -5.55 16.39 -14.26
C PRO A 186 -4.30 17.23 -13.99
N ARG A 187 -3.12 16.62 -14.13
CA ARG A 187 -1.82 17.28 -13.92
C ARG A 187 -1.61 18.51 -14.78
N ASP A 188 -1.97 18.44 -16.05
CA ASP A 188 -1.88 19.55 -17.01
C ASP A 188 -2.85 20.69 -16.71
N VAL A 189 -3.81 20.50 -15.80
CA VAL A 189 -4.71 21.54 -15.31
C VAL A 189 -4.18 22.20 -14.04
N PHE A 190 -3.71 21.43 -13.05
CA PHE A 190 -3.28 22.02 -11.78
C PHE A 190 -1.86 22.60 -11.82
N GLU A 191 -0.93 22.02 -12.60
CA GLU A 191 0.45 22.52 -12.66
C GLU A 191 0.55 23.94 -13.26
N PRO A 192 -0.22 24.33 -14.30
CA PRO A 192 -0.25 25.73 -14.72
C PRO A 192 -0.75 26.70 -13.65
N LEU A 193 -1.60 26.23 -12.73
CA LEU A 193 -2.15 27.05 -11.64
C LEU A 193 -1.16 27.19 -10.48
N LEU A 194 -0.51 26.09 -10.10
CA LEU A 194 0.36 26.00 -8.91
C LEU A 194 1.86 26.12 -9.24
N GLY A 195 2.22 26.09 -10.52
CA GLY A 195 3.60 25.88 -10.93
C GLY A 195 4.07 24.43 -10.73
N PRO A 196 5.34 24.15 -11.06
CA PRO A 196 5.91 22.83 -10.85
C PRO A 196 5.94 22.48 -9.36
N PRO A 197 5.76 21.20 -8.99
CA PRO A 197 5.91 20.76 -7.61
C PRO A 197 7.37 20.86 -7.16
N ASP A 198 7.59 21.11 -5.87
CA ASP A 198 8.94 21.18 -5.28
C ASP A 198 9.58 19.80 -5.15
N GLY A 199 8.78 18.73 -5.21
CA GLY A 199 9.30 17.38 -5.38
C GLY A 199 8.25 16.38 -5.83
N SER A 200 8.73 15.21 -6.25
CA SER A 200 7.87 14.10 -6.67
C SER A 200 8.55 12.74 -6.46
N ARG A 201 7.74 11.70 -6.32
CA ARG A 201 8.19 10.29 -6.38
C ARG A 201 7.08 9.38 -6.86
N THR A 202 7.43 8.23 -7.42
CA THR A 202 6.43 7.19 -7.71
C THR A 202 5.99 6.52 -6.40
N VAL A 203 4.67 6.35 -6.19
CA VAL A 203 4.11 5.74 -4.96
C VAL A 203 4.48 4.27 -4.87
N ARG A 204 4.44 3.58 -6.02
CA ARG A 204 4.88 2.21 -6.17
C ARG A 204 5.85 2.17 -7.33
N GLY A 205 7.14 2.09 -7.05
CA GLY A 205 8.16 1.97 -8.09
C GLY A 205 8.11 0.66 -8.87
N THR A 206 7.11 -0.21 -8.63
CA THR A 206 6.99 -1.52 -9.24
C THR A 206 5.74 -1.63 -10.10
N ALA A 207 5.88 -2.28 -11.26
CA ALA A 207 4.78 -2.47 -12.19
C ALA A 207 3.89 -3.67 -11.85
N TRP A 208 4.37 -4.59 -11.03
CA TRP A 208 3.64 -5.76 -10.57
C TRP A 208 4.11 -6.23 -9.19
N GLU A 209 3.32 -7.10 -8.58
CA GLU A 209 3.58 -7.71 -7.29
C GLU A 209 3.26 -9.21 -7.35
N LEU A 210 4.15 -10.03 -6.77
CA LEU A 210 3.79 -11.36 -6.32
C LEU A 210 3.65 -11.33 -4.80
N ARG A 211 2.68 -12.06 -4.27
CA ARG A 211 2.48 -12.15 -2.82
C ARG A 211 2.01 -13.53 -2.39
N ILE A 212 2.26 -13.84 -1.13
CA ILE A 212 1.69 -14.96 -0.41
C ILE A 212 0.97 -14.36 0.80
N ASN A 213 -0.34 -14.51 0.84
CA ASN A 213 -1.12 -14.14 2.03
C ASN A 213 -1.15 -15.35 2.96
N CYS A 214 -0.59 -15.20 4.16
CA CYS A 214 -0.54 -16.26 5.17
C CYS A 214 -1.27 -15.84 6.44
N PRO A 215 -2.62 -15.80 6.43
CA PRO A 215 -3.36 -15.41 7.62
C PRO A 215 -3.08 -16.39 8.77
N THR A 216 -2.49 -15.88 9.85
CA THR A 216 -2.26 -16.60 11.11
C THR A 216 -3.39 -16.27 12.08
N GLY A 217 -4.62 -16.66 11.71
CA GLY A 217 -5.83 -16.43 12.50
C GLY A 217 -6.74 -15.31 11.96
N LEU A 218 -7.67 -14.84 12.80
CA LEU A 218 -8.72 -13.90 12.39
C LEU A 218 -8.25 -12.45 12.20
N LEU A 219 -7.14 -12.06 12.86
CA LEU A 219 -6.67 -10.67 12.90
C LEU A 219 -5.25 -10.48 12.36
N ASN A 220 -4.47 -11.55 12.22
CA ASN A 220 -3.11 -11.44 11.69
C ASN A 220 -3.12 -11.78 10.19
N HIS A 221 -2.69 -10.81 9.39
CA HIS A 221 -2.60 -10.87 7.93
C HIS A 221 -1.15 -10.77 7.45
N ASP A 222 -0.26 -11.58 8.04
CA ASP A 222 1.11 -11.78 7.54
C ASP A 222 1.13 -11.92 6.01
N THR A 223 1.93 -11.09 5.37
CA THR A 223 2.04 -11.07 3.90
C THR A 223 3.50 -11.14 3.49
N PHE A 224 3.82 -12.03 2.55
CA PHE A 224 5.15 -12.14 1.95
C PHE A 224 5.12 -11.68 0.50
N VAL A 225 5.92 -10.67 0.17
CA VAL A 225 5.74 -9.84 -1.03
C VAL A 225 7.04 -9.77 -1.84
N TYR A 226 6.91 -9.83 -3.16
CA TYR A 226 7.98 -9.54 -4.11
C TYR A 226 7.61 -8.39 -5.02
N TRP A 227 8.46 -7.38 -5.03
CA TRP A 227 8.47 -6.30 -6.01
C TRP A 227 9.75 -6.38 -6.84
N PRO A 228 9.68 -6.40 -8.17
CA PRO A 228 10.84 -6.34 -9.07
C PRO A 228 11.94 -5.35 -8.68
N VAL A 229 11.54 -4.14 -8.26
CA VAL A 229 12.47 -3.08 -7.88
C VAL A 229 13.15 -3.28 -6.52
N GLN A 230 12.66 -4.22 -5.71
CA GLN A 230 13.22 -4.60 -4.40
C GLN A 230 13.43 -3.40 -3.45
N LYS A 231 12.64 -2.35 -3.62
CA LYS A 231 12.61 -1.16 -2.76
C LYS A 231 11.33 -1.19 -1.94
N TYR A 232 11.43 -1.72 -0.73
CA TYR A 232 10.32 -1.84 0.19
C TYR A 232 10.40 -0.74 1.26
N PRO A 233 9.31 -0.02 1.54
CA PRO A 233 9.28 0.92 2.66
C PRO A 233 9.33 0.15 4.00
N PRO A 234 9.74 0.81 5.10
CA PRO A 234 9.82 0.17 6.42
C PRO A 234 8.45 -0.30 6.94
N HIS A 235 7.36 0.29 6.45
CA HIS A 235 5.99 -0.11 6.76
C HIS A 235 5.21 -0.39 5.47
N LEU A 236 4.59 -1.56 5.39
CA LEU A 236 3.76 -2.02 4.27
C LEU A 236 2.46 -2.58 4.80
N TYR A 237 1.34 -2.32 4.12
CA TYR A 237 0.02 -2.89 4.48
C TYR A 237 -0.41 -2.69 5.94
N GLY A 238 0.12 -1.66 6.63
CA GLY A 238 -0.14 -1.39 8.05
C GLY A 238 0.81 -2.11 9.02
N GLY A 239 1.67 -3.00 8.54
CA GLY A 239 2.65 -3.76 9.32
C GLY A 239 4.09 -3.26 9.18
N THR A 240 5.00 -3.85 9.95
CA THR A 240 6.45 -3.62 9.80
C THR A 240 7.04 -4.55 8.75
N THR A 241 8.01 -4.05 7.99
CA THR A 241 8.63 -4.80 6.89
C THR A 241 9.98 -5.38 7.30
N GLU A 242 10.16 -6.68 7.09
CA GLU A 242 11.43 -7.38 7.23
C GLU A 242 11.87 -7.96 5.88
N LEU A 243 13.13 -7.76 5.49
CA LEU A 243 13.65 -8.30 4.23
C LEU A 243 14.09 -9.76 4.40
N ILE A 244 13.67 -10.61 3.45
CA ILE A 244 14.14 -12.00 3.30
C ILE A 244 14.67 -12.15 1.87
N GLY A 245 15.97 -11.92 1.71
CA GLY A 245 16.58 -11.85 0.39
C GLY A 245 15.97 -10.75 -0.47
N LYS A 246 15.38 -11.11 -1.62
CA LYS A 246 14.74 -10.17 -2.56
C LYS A 246 13.27 -9.88 -2.22
N TRP A 247 12.73 -10.52 -1.20
CA TRP A 247 11.33 -10.45 -0.79
C TRP A 247 11.20 -9.65 0.52
N ALA A 248 10.00 -9.15 0.78
CA ALA A 248 9.63 -8.48 2.00
C ALA A 248 8.55 -9.27 2.73
N TYR A 249 8.77 -9.55 4.01
CA TYR A 249 7.79 -10.07 4.92
C TYR A 249 7.16 -8.92 5.71
N VAL A 250 5.84 -8.90 5.80
CA VAL A 250 5.08 -7.86 6.49
C VAL A 250 4.46 -8.45 7.74
N HIS A 251 4.96 -8.04 8.89
CA HIS A 251 4.44 -8.41 10.22
C HIS A 251 3.22 -7.55 10.53
N SER A 252 2.03 -8.16 10.60
CA SER A 252 0.74 -7.47 10.83
C SER A 252 0.14 -7.73 12.20
#